data_AF-B3GNG5-F1
#
_entry.id   AF-B3GNG5-F1
#
_cell.length_a   1.000
_cell.length_b   1.000
_cell.length_c   1.000
_cell.angle_alpha   90.00
_cell.angle_beta   90.00
_cell.angle_gamma   90.00
#
_symmetry.space_group_name_H-M   'P 1'
#
loop_
_entity.id
_entity.type
_entity.pdbx_description
1 polymer ?
#
loop_
_entity_poly.entity_id
_entity_poly.type
_entity_poly.pdbx_seq_one_letter_code
_entity_poly.pdbx_strand_id
1 'polypeptide(L)'
;LVNVTRWFRTVVSQTAVKDVLGEVTLATSVAQFNQAKFNELSAKVAKSAPKAEKPKKEAKPAAAAAEEDDEPKEEKSKDPFAEMPKGTFNLDNFKRSYSNEDTATKAIPHFWENFDAENWSIWKCEYKYPEDLTLTFMSCNLINGMYQRLEKLKKNAFASMCLFGTDNNSTISGIWVWKGHNLAFELSPDWQVDYESYTWTKLDPKSEATKKEVHEYFMWEGDFGGKKFNQGKIFK
;
A
#
# COMPACT_ATOMS: atom_id res chain seq x y z
N LEU A 1 -16.24 11.30 20.65
CA LEU A 1 -15.19 11.86 21.54
C LEU A 1 -15.46 11.71 23.04
N VAL A 2 -16.69 11.91 23.53
CA VAL A 2 -17.02 11.91 24.98
C VAL A 2 -16.56 10.64 25.72
N ASN A 3 -16.75 9.46 25.12
CA ASN A 3 -16.36 8.18 25.74
C ASN A 3 -14.82 8.03 25.88
N VAL A 4 -14.06 8.54 24.92
CA VAL A 4 -12.59 8.48 24.91
C VAL A 4 -12.03 9.46 25.93
N THR A 5 -12.59 10.67 26.02
CA THR A 5 -12.20 11.66 27.04
C THR A 5 -12.47 11.15 28.46
N ARG A 6 -13.60 10.46 28.67
CA ARG A 6 -13.93 9.84 29.96
C ARG A 6 -12.94 8.73 30.31
N TRP A 7 -12.67 7.81 29.38
CA TRP A 7 -11.68 6.74 29.59
C TRP A 7 -10.29 7.29 29.92
N PHE A 8 -9.81 8.27 29.15
CA PHE A 8 -8.49 8.88 29.37
C PHE A 8 -8.37 9.53 30.75
N ARG A 9 -9.40 10.27 31.19
CA ARG A 9 -9.42 10.87 32.54
C ARG A 9 -9.38 9.82 33.64
N THR A 10 -10.02 8.66 33.44
CA THR A 10 -9.99 7.55 34.39
C THR A 10 -8.61 6.90 34.50
N VAL A 11 -7.88 6.79 33.39
CA VAL A 11 -6.52 6.21 33.38
C VAL A 11 -5.54 7.16 34.06
N VAL A 12 -5.59 8.44 33.71
CA VAL A 12 -4.69 9.47 34.26
C VAL A 12 -4.96 9.77 35.74
N SER A 13 -6.14 9.46 36.25
CA SER A 13 -6.46 9.66 37.66
C SER A 13 -5.92 8.56 38.60
N GLN A 14 -5.39 7.45 38.05
CA GLN A 14 -4.79 6.38 38.84
C GLN A 14 -3.50 6.84 39.52
N THR A 15 -3.28 6.43 40.77
CA THR A 15 -2.13 6.83 41.58
C THR A 15 -0.79 6.52 40.90
N ALA A 16 -0.65 5.32 40.33
CA ALA A 16 0.55 4.92 39.59
C ALA A 16 0.83 5.81 38.36
N VAL A 17 -0.22 6.32 37.71
CA VAL A 17 -0.10 7.17 36.52
C VAL A 17 0.17 8.62 36.91
N LYS A 18 -0.42 9.10 38.02
CA LYS A 18 -0.16 10.43 38.58
C LYS A 18 1.28 10.59 39.07
N ASP A 19 1.86 9.56 39.66
CA ASP A 19 3.25 9.62 40.14
C ASP A 19 4.26 9.79 38.99
N VAL A 20 3.91 9.34 37.78
CA VAL A 20 4.78 9.42 36.59
C VAL A 20 4.48 10.65 35.74
N LEU A 21 3.22 10.97 35.51
CA LEU A 21 2.80 12.03 34.58
C LEU A 21 2.43 13.36 35.27
N GLY A 22 2.24 13.36 36.59
CA GLY A 22 1.77 14.54 37.32
C GLY A 22 0.31 14.92 37.02
N GLU A 23 -0.03 16.19 37.23
CA GLU A 23 -1.37 16.72 36.93
C GLU A 23 -1.50 17.04 35.43
N VAL A 24 -2.18 16.15 34.70
CA VAL A 24 -2.36 16.28 33.25
C VAL A 24 -3.61 17.10 32.93
N THR A 25 -3.43 18.24 32.28
CA THR A 25 -4.50 19.08 31.76
C THR A 25 -4.75 18.78 30.27
N LEU A 26 -6.02 18.65 29.88
CA LEU A 26 -6.40 18.39 28.49
C LEU A 26 -6.21 19.65 27.64
N ALA A 27 -5.58 19.50 26.47
CA ALA A 27 -5.39 20.60 25.53
C ALA A 27 -6.73 21.20 25.10
N THR A 28 -6.93 22.48 25.40
CA THR A 28 -8.18 23.23 25.13
C THR A 28 -8.21 23.80 23.71
N SER A 29 -7.07 23.81 23.02
CA SER A 29 -6.92 24.28 21.64
C SER A 29 -6.19 23.25 20.80
N VAL A 30 -6.58 23.13 19.53
CA VAL A 30 -5.88 22.30 18.54
C VAL A 30 -4.51 22.92 18.28
N ALA A 31 -3.44 22.13 18.26
CA ALA A 31 -2.10 22.61 17.97
C ALA A 31 -2.07 23.28 16.58
N GLN A 32 -2.07 24.61 16.54
CA GLN A 32 -1.92 25.39 15.32
C GLN A 32 -0.43 25.55 15.01
N PHE A 33 -0.06 25.36 13.74
CA PHE A 33 1.29 25.56 13.25
C PHE A 33 1.75 27.00 13.52
N ASN A 34 2.64 27.19 14.50
CA ASN A 34 3.20 28.49 14.80
C ASN A 34 4.48 28.69 13.98
N GLN A 35 4.35 29.47 12.90
CA GLN A 35 5.44 29.75 11.95
C GLN A 35 6.66 30.40 12.64
N ALA A 36 6.48 31.15 13.71
CA ALA A 36 7.59 31.76 14.46
C ALA A 36 8.39 30.71 15.25
N LYS A 37 7.70 29.78 15.95
CA LYS A 37 8.38 28.67 16.65
C LYS A 37 9.05 27.70 15.67
N PHE A 38 8.44 27.45 14.51
CA PHE A 38 9.03 26.64 13.45
C PHE A 38 10.30 27.28 12.88
N ASN A 39 10.27 28.60 12.63
CA ASN A 39 11.45 29.33 12.15
C ASN A 39 12.57 29.36 13.20
N GLU A 40 12.25 29.47 14.48
CA GLU A 40 13.25 29.48 15.56
C GLU A 40 13.91 28.10 15.76
N LEU A 41 13.13 27.01 15.72
CA LEU A 41 13.64 25.63 15.76
C LEU A 41 14.44 25.30 14.50
N SER A 42 13.99 25.75 13.32
CA SER A 42 14.70 25.53 12.05
C SER A 42 15.99 26.34 11.97
N ALA A 43 16.05 27.55 12.55
CA ALA A 43 17.27 28.36 12.62
C ALA A 43 18.33 27.80 13.60
N LYS A 44 17.92 27.13 14.68
CA LYS A 44 18.85 26.41 15.57
C LYS A 44 19.45 25.17 14.91
N VAL A 45 18.67 24.44 14.12
CA VAL A 45 19.15 23.28 13.33
C VAL A 45 20.11 23.74 12.21
N ALA A 46 19.89 24.91 11.61
CA ALA A 46 20.73 25.44 10.53
C ALA A 46 22.13 25.94 10.95
N LYS A 47 22.44 26.10 12.25
CA LYS A 47 23.76 26.56 12.73
C LYS A 47 24.76 25.44 13.05
N SER A 48 24.38 24.16 12.93
CA SER A 48 25.22 23.03 13.38
C SER A 48 25.50 21.94 12.33
N ALA A 49 25.12 22.11 11.06
CA ALA A 49 25.61 21.22 10.00
C ALA A 49 25.61 21.91 8.61
N PRO A 50 26.58 21.58 7.74
CA PRO A 50 26.77 22.25 6.45
C PRO A 50 25.83 21.72 5.37
N LYS A 51 25.38 22.66 4.51
CA LYS A 51 24.85 22.50 3.14
C LYS A 51 24.14 21.18 2.77
N ALA A 52 22.82 21.23 2.63
CA ALA A 52 22.09 20.75 1.45
C ALA A 52 20.65 21.29 1.44
N GLU A 53 20.19 21.68 0.26
CA GLU A 53 18.98 22.45 -0.03
C GLU A 53 17.69 21.62 0.02
N LYS A 54 16.59 22.28 0.40
CA LYS A 54 15.20 21.80 0.30
C LYS A 54 14.70 21.83 -1.14
N PRO A 55 13.75 20.96 -1.54
CA PRO A 55 12.71 21.32 -2.50
C PRO A 55 11.42 21.74 -1.78
N LYS A 56 10.86 22.87 -2.22
CA LYS A 56 9.55 23.41 -1.84
C LYS A 56 8.55 23.08 -2.98
N LYS A 57 7.31 22.81 -2.59
CA LYS A 57 6.16 22.45 -3.43
C LYS A 57 5.72 23.51 -4.47
N GLU A 58 5.22 22.97 -5.59
CA GLU A 58 4.07 23.38 -6.44
C GLU A 58 4.17 24.59 -7.42
N ALA A 59 4.25 24.28 -8.73
CA ALA A 59 3.34 24.76 -9.79
C ALA A 59 3.63 24.05 -11.14
N LYS A 60 2.61 23.47 -11.80
CA LYS A 60 2.64 23.09 -13.24
C LYS A 60 2.71 24.39 -14.08
N PRO A 61 3.38 24.46 -15.27
CA PRO A 61 3.10 23.57 -16.42
C PRO A 61 4.30 23.17 -17.33
N ALA A 62 4.08 22.10 -18.11
CA ALA A 62 4.70 21.72 -19.39
C ALA A 62 6.21 21.34 -19.48
N ALA A 63 6.43 20.08 -19.86
CA ALA A 63 7.47 19.53 -20.74
C ALA A 63 8.94 19.93 -20.58
N ALA A 64 9.78 18.99 -20.10
CA ALA A 64 10.95 18.43 -20.79
C ALA A 64 11.81 17.62 -19.80
N ALA A 65 12.47 16.59 -20.33
CA ALA A 65 13.33 15.65 -19.63
C ALA A 65 14.53 16.30 -18.91
N ALA A 66 14.90 15.75 -17.76
CA ALA A 66 16.28 15.32 -17.43
C ALA A 66 16.30 14.74 -16.01
N GLU A 67 17.02 13.63 -15.86
CA GLU A 67 17.43 13.00 -14.61
C GLU A 67 18.12 13.99 -13.67
N GLU A 68 17.86 13.90 -12.37
CA GLU A 68 18.96 13.80 -11.40
C GLU A 68 18.48 13.21 -10.06
N ASP A 69 19.25 12.20 -9.66
CA ASP A 69 19.26 11.40 -8.45
C ASP A 69 19.75 12.25 -7.28
N ASP A 70 18.91 12.50 -6.26
CA ASP A 70 19.40 12.88 -4.93
C ASP A 70 18.33 12.55 -3.86
N GLU A 71 18.22 11.25 -3.53
CA GLU A 71 17.67 10.81 -2.25
C GLU A 71 18.83 10.47 -1.30
N PRO A 72 18.81 10.98 -0.05
CA PRO A 72 19.83 10.67 0.93
C PRO A 72 19.87 9.17 1.22
N LYS A 73 21.09 8.65 1.14
CA LYS A 73 21.53 7.25 1.28
C LYS A 73 21.13 6.68 2.66
N GLU A 74 19.88 6.25 2.83
CA GLU A 74 19.56 5.18 3.78
C GLU A 74 20.00 3.86 3.15
N GLU A 75 20.65 3.02 3.96
CA GLU A 75 21.32 1.79 3.55
C GLU A 75 20.51 1.02 2.50
N LYS A 76 21.11 0.87 1.31
CA LYS A 76 20.61 0.00 0.23
C LYS A 76 20.55 -1.43 0.77
N SER A 77 19.42 -1.81 1.36
CA SER A 77 18.94 -3.16 1.18
C SER A 77 18.83 -3.32 -0.35
N LYS A 78 19.63 -4.20 -0.92
CA LYS A 78 19.66 -4.44 -2.36
C LYS A 78 18.23 -4.71 -2.80
N ASP A 79 17.71 -3.96 -3.77
CA ASP A 79 16.39 -4.24 -4.34
C ASP A 79 16.41 -5.70 -4.81
N PRO A 80 15.65 -6.62 -4.18
CA PRO A 80 15.73 -8.04 -4.49
C PRO A 80 15.33 -8.36 -5.94
N PHE A 81 14.67 -7.41 -6.60
CA PHE A 81 14.25 -7.50 -7.99
C PHE A 81 15.28 -6.92 -8.98
N ALA A 82 16.37 -6.31 -8.51
CA ALA A 82 17.42 -5.73 -9.36
C ALA A 82 18.29 -6.81 -10.04
N GLU A 83 18.43 -7.98 -9.43
CA GLU A 83 19.13 -9.13 -10.03
C GLU A 83 18.29 -9.82 -11.11
N MET A 84 16.97 -9.58 -11.12
CA MET A 84 16.07 -10.16 -12.11
C MET A 84 16.11 -9.35 -13.42
N PRO A 85 15.99 -9.99 -14.59
CA PRO A 85 16.00 -9.29 -15.88
C PRO A 85 14.91 -8.23 -15.89
N LYS A 86 15.20 -7.01 -16.39
CA LYS A 86 14.25 -5.87 -16.35
C LYS A 86 12.88 -6.21 -16.98
N GLY A 87 12.81 -7.27 -17.80
CA GLY A 87 11.62 -7.74 -18.49
C GLY A 87 11.23 -6.78 -19.61
N THR A 88 10.36 -7.22 -20.50
CA THR A 88 9.78 -6.35 -21.54
C THR A 88 8.57 -5.58 -21.03
N PHE A 89 7.94 -6.05 -19.94
CA PHE A 89 6.77 -5.43 -19.33
C PHE A 89 7.12 -4.20 -18.49
N ASN A 90 6.56 -3.04 -18.87
CA ASN A 90 6.68 -1.80 -18.11
C ASN A 90 5.46 -1.62 -17.18
N LEU A 91 5.65 -1.93 -15.90
CA LEU A 91 4.60 -1.84 -14.89
C LEU A 91 4.10 -0.40 -14.66
N ASP A 92 4.98 0.60 -14.71
CA ASP A 92 4.59 2.00 -14.50
C ASP A 92 3.68 2.50 -15.63
N ASN A 93 3.94 2.08 -16.86
CA ASN A 93 3.07 2.37 -17.99
C ASN A 93 1.69 1.71 -17.80
N PHE A 94 1.68 0.42 -17.43
CA PHE A 94 0.43 -0.27 -17.13
C PHE A 94 -0.36 0.40 -16.01
N LYS A 95 0.28 0.77 -14.88
CA LYS A 95 -0.36 1.50 -13.77
C LYS A 95 -0.96 2.83 -14.20
N ARG A 96 -0.27 3.54 -15.11
CA ARG A 96 -0.73 4.81 -15.68
C ARG A 96 -1.95 4.61 -16.57
N SER A 97 -1.93 3.61 -17.46
CA SER A 97 -3.08 3.26 -18.29
C SER A 97 -4.25 2.79 -17.43
N TYR A 98 -4.02 1.93 -16.44
CA TYR A 98 -5.04 1.46 -15.50
C TYR A 98 -5.71 2.59 -14.70
N SER A 99 -4.98 3.68 -14.41
CA SER A 99 -5.51 4.80 -13.63
C SER A 99 -6.22 5.87 -14.46
N ASN A 100 -5.81 6.04 -15.72
CA ASN A 100 -6.25 7.16 -16.56
C ASN A 100 -7.21 6.73 -17.67
N GLU A 101 -7.20 5.45 -18.03
CA GLU A 101 -7.98 4.90 -19.14
C GLU A 101 -9.02 3.91 -18.65
N ASP A 102 -9.85 3.45 -19.58
CA ASP A 102 -10.87 2.44 -19.28
C ASP A 102 -10.22 1.07 -19.04
N THR A 103 -10.47 0.51 -17.85
CA THR A 103 -9.84 -0.74 -17.41
C THR A 103 -10.21 -1.92 -18.29
N ALA A 104 -11.48 -2.00 -18.71
CA ALA A 104 -12.03 -3.12 -19.45
C ALA A 104 -11.50 -3.18 -20.88
N THR A 105 -11.52 -2.04 -21.57
CA THR A 105 -11.26 -1.96 -23.01
C THR A 105 -9.83 -1.61 -23.36
N LYS A 106 -9.06 -1.02 -22.43
CA LYS A 106 -7.69 -0.59 -22.69
C LYS A 106 -6.68 -1.17 -21.72
N ALA A 107 -6.88 -1.02 -20.41
CA ALA A 107 -5.86 -1.45 -19.46
C ALA A 107 -5.64 -2.97 -19.46
N ILE A 108 -6.71 -3.77 -19.46
CA ILE A 108 -6.60 -5.24 -19.47
C ILE A 108 -6.02 -5.75 -20.79
N PRO A 109 -6.47 -5.32 -21.98
CA PRO A 109 -5.79 -5.67 -23.23
C PRO A 109 -4.32 -5.25 -23.26
N HIS A 110 -4.02 -4.03 -22.82
CA HIS A 110 -2.64 -3.52 -22.74
C HIS A 110 -1.77 -4.36 -21.78
N PHE A 111 -2.35 -4.82 -20.66
CA PHE A 111 -1.70 -5.75 -19.75
C PHE A 111 -1.29 -7.02 -20.50
N TRP A 112 -2.25 -7.72 -21.11
CA TRP A 112 -1.98 -9.00 -21.77
C TRP A 112 -1.08 -8.90 -23.01
N GLU A 113 -1.13 -7.79 -23.75
CA GLU A 113 -0.26 -7.55 -24.90
C GLU A 113 1.20 -7.34 -24.50
N ASN A 114 1.44 -6.71 -23.34
CA ASN A 114 2.78 -6.38 -22.86
C ASN A 114 3.27 -7.34 -21.76
N PHE A 115 2.41 -8.24 -21.27
CA PHE A 115 2.72 -9.10 -20.14
C PHE A 115 3.82 -10.10 -20.50
N ASP A 116 4.91 -10.01 -19.75
CA ASP A 116 6.08 -10.85 -19.92
C ASP A 116 6.02 -12.03 -18.94
N ALA A 117 5.43 -13.14 -19.38
CA ALA A 117 5.28 -14.35 -18.57
C ALA A 117 6.63 -15.01 -18.20
N GLU A 118 7.75 -14.64 -18.84
CA GLU A 118 9.07 -15.18 -18.50
C GLU A 118 9.68 -14.46 -17.30
N ASN A 119 9.39 -13.17 -17.13
CA ASN A 119 9.94 -12.35 -16.05
C ASN A 119 8.92 -11.93 -14.99
N TRP A 120 7.63 -12.13 -15.23
CA TRP A 120 6.55 -11.75 -14.32
C TRP A 120 5.65 -12.94 -14.01
N SER A 121 5.05 -12.91 -12.82
CA SER A 121 4.08 -13.92 -12.41
C SER A 121 2.81 -13.28 -11.84
N ILE A 122 1.71 -14.01 -12.00
CA ILE A 122 0.39 -13.65 -11.49
C ILE A 122 0.09 -14.59 -10.33
N TRP A 123 -0.34 -14.02 -9.21
CA TRP A 123 -0.66 -14.75 -7.99
C TRP A 123 -2.05 -14.36 -7.51
N LYS A 124 -2.84 -15.36 -7.15
CA LYS A 124 -4.08 -15.18 -6.42
C LYS A 124 -3.78 -15.23 -4.94
N CYS A 125 -4.29 -14.27 -4.18
CA CYS A 125 -4.26 -14.31 -2.73
C CYS A 125 -5.68 -14.48 -2.19
N GLU A 126 -5.85 -15.33 -1.18
CA GLU A 126 -7.10 -15.49 -0.44
C GLU A 126 -6.81 -15.47 1.06
N TYR A 127 -7.55 -14.68 1.83
CA TYR A 127 -7.33 -14.58 3.27
C TYR A 127 -7.77 -15.86 3.98
N LYS A 128 -6.89 -16.41 4.83
CA LYS A 128 -7.10 -17.72 5.48
C LYS A 128 -8.12 -17.69 6.62
N TYR A 129 -8.30 -16.54 7.26
CA TYR A 129 -9.09 -16.40 8.50
C TYR A 129 -10.31 -15.49 8.32
N PRO A 130 -11.27 -15.83 7.44
CA PRO A 130 -12.44 -14.98 7.22
C PRO A 130 -13.29 -14.77 8.48
N GLU A 131 -13.18 -15.66 9.48
CA GLU A 131 -13.78 -15.48 10.82
C GLU A 131 -13.28 -14.24 11.58
N ASP A 132 -12.04 -13.80 11.34
CA ASP A 132 -11.50 -12.59 11.97
C ASP A 132 -12.05 -11.30 11.33
N LEU A 133 -12.65 -11.42 10.14
CA LEU A 133 -13.16 -10.30 9.36
C LEU A 133 -14.57 -9.89 9.81
N THR A 134 -14.64 -9.26 10.98
CA THR A 134 -15.88 -8.84 11.63
C THR A 134 -16.57 -7.67 10.92
N LEU A 135 -15.87 -6.56 10.68
CA LEU A 135 -16.46 -5.36 10.08
C LEU A 135 -15.75 -5.04 8.77
N THR A 136 -16.53 -4.76 7.73
CA THR A 136 -16.01 -4.51 6.38
C THR A 136 -15.01 -3.36 6.33
N PHE A 137 -15.21 -2.30 7.14
CA PHE A 137 -14.23 -1.21 7.24
C PHE A 137 -12.91 -1.65 7.90
N MET A 138 -12.95 -2.57 8.87
CA MET A 138 -11.74 -3.10 9.52
C MET A 138 -10.96 -3.96 8.54
N SER A 139 -11.66 -4.79 7.76
CA SER A 139 -11.08 -5.57 6.67
C SER A 139 -10.38 -4.68 5.63
N CYS A 140 -10.98 -3.53 5.27
CA CYS A 140 -10.32 -2.57 4.39
C CYS A 140 -9.10 -1.88 5.02
N ASN A 141 -9.14 -1.60 6.32
CA ASN A 141 -7.98 -1.07 7.04
C ASN A 141 -6.83 -2.07 7.11
N LEU A 142 -7.15 -3.37 7.23
CA LEU A 142 -6.16 -4.45 7.20
C LEU A 142 -5.43 -4.48 5.84
N ILE A 143 -6.16 -4.43 4.72
CA ILE A 143 -5.58 -4.36 3.37
C ILE A 143 -4.69 -3.12 3.22
N ASN A 144 -5.17 -1.95 3.64
CA ASN A 144 -4.39 -0.71 3.56
C ASN A 144 -3.13 -0.76 4.44
N GLY A 145 -3.22 -1.37 5.63
CA GLY A 145 -2.07 -1.54 6.52
C GLY A 145 -0.99 -2.42 5.87
N MET A 146 -1.40 -3.50 5.20
CA MET A 146 -0.49 -4.34 4.42
C MET A 146 0.19 -3.53 3.30
N TYR A 147 -0.56 -2.73 2.55
CA TYR A 147 0.00 -1.89 1.48
C TYR A 147 1.04 -0.89 1.97
N GLN A 148 0.84 -0.31 3.15
CA GLN A 148 1.82 0.62 3.75
C GLN A 148 3.13 -0.10 4.10
N ARG A 149 3.06 -1.33 4.63
CA ARG A 149 4.26 -2.13 4.92
C ARG A 149 4.99 -2.58 3.65
N LEU A 150 4.22 -2.81 2.58
CA LEU A 150 4.74 -3.19 1.26
C LEU A 150 5.14 -1.98 0.39
N GLU A 151 5.23 -0.76 0.93
CA GLU A 151 5.46 0.44 0.12
C GLU A 151 6.71 0.36 -0.78
N LYS A 152 7.78 -0.31 -0.34
CA LYS A 152 8.98 -0.52 -1.16
C LYS A 152 8.74 -1.50 -2.32
N LEU A 153 7.86 -2.48 -2.12
CA LEU A 153 7.49 -3.49 -3.13
C LEU A 153 6.65 -2.87 -4.26
N LYS A 154 5.96 -1.75 -4.01
CA LYS A 154 5.09 -1.10 -5.02
C LYS A 154 5.83 -0.78 -6.31
N LYS A 155 7.14 -0.49 -6.29
CA LYS A 155 7.91 -0.19 -7.51
C LYS A 155 7.91 -1.36 -8.51
N ASN A 156 7.91 -2.60 -8.01
CA ASN A 156 8.04 -3.82 -8.83
C ASN A 156 6.81 -4.74 -8.76
N ALA A 157 5.71 -4.27 -8.17
CA ALA A 157 4.49 -5.04 -8.01
C ALA A 157 3.22 -4.18 -8.16
N PHE A 158 2.15 -4.85 -8.54
CA PHE A 158 0.80 -4.32 -8.62
C PHE A 158 -0.18 -5.35 -8.09
N ALA A 159 -1.23 -4.89 -7.43
CA ALA A 159 -2.28 -5.79 -6.97
C ALA A 159 -3.65 -5.14 -7.03
N SER A 160 -4.67 -5.97 -7.23
CA SER A 160 -6.06 -5.62 -7.02
C SER A 160 -6.65 -6.54 -5.96
N MET A 161 -6.85 -5.98 -4.77
CA MET A 161 -7.46 -6.68 -3.64
C MET A 161 -8.92 -6.27 -3.52
N CYS A 162 -9.78 -7.26 -3.34
CA CYS A 162 -11.21 -7.09 -3.22
C CYS A 162 -11.69 -7.67 -1.88
N LEU A 163 -12.56 -6.90 -1.23
CA LEU A 163 -13.36 -7.32 -0.10
C LEU A 163 -14.73 -7.72 -0.61
N PHE A 164 -15.13 -8.93 -0.26
CA PHE A 164 -16.44 -9.49 -0.58
C PHE A 164 -17.26 -9.69 0.67
N GLY A 165 -18.58 -9.72 0.50
CA GLY A 165 -19.55 -10.03 1.55
C GLY A 165 -20.02 -8.79 2.32
N THR A 166 -20.47 -9.04 3.55
CA THR A 166 -21.03 -8.03 4.45
C THR A 166 -20.40 -8.16 5.83
N ASP A 167 -20.74 -7.27 6.76
CA ASP A 167 -20.28 -7.36 8.14
C ASP A 167 -20.59 -8.76 8.72
N ASN A 168 -19.62 -9.32 9.44
CA ASN A 168 -19.58 -10.66 10.05
C ASN A 168 -19.59 -11.84 9.06
N ASN A 169 -19.62 -11.58 7.75
CA ASN A 169 -19.47 -12.60 6.72
C ASN A 169 -18.76 -11.97 5.52
N SER A 170 -17.49 -11.59 5.74
CA SER A 170 -16.66 -10.98 4.71
C SER A 170 -15.44 -11.84 4.39
N THR A 171 -14.98 -11.77 3.15
CA THR A 171 -13.79 -12.49 2.69
C THR A 171 -12.93 -11.55 1.88
N ILE A 172 -11.61 -11.69 1.98
CA ILE A 172 -10.65 -10.90 1.22
C ILE A 172 -9.99 -11.83 0.21
N SER A 173 -10.01 -11.44 -1.06
CA SER A 173 -9.21 -12.09 -2.09
C SER A 173 -8.76 -11.09 -3.14
N GLY A 174 -7.71 -11.41 -3.87
CA GLY A 174 -7.13 -10.47 -4.82
C GLY A 174 -6.15 -11.12 -5.77
N ILE A 175 -5.80 -10.35 -6.80
CA ILE A 175 -4.79 -10.72 -7.78
C ILE A 175 -3.58 -9.82 -7.59
N TRP A 176 -2.42 -10.43 -7.53
CA TRP A 176 -1.12 -9.81 -7.43
C TRP A 176 -0.30 -10.12 -8.67
N VAL A 177 0.48 -9.14 -9.10
CA VAL A 177 1.39 -9.24 -10.22
C VAL A 177 2.71 -8.62 -9.80
N TRP A 178 3.79 -9.40 -9.85
CA TRP A 178 5.13 -8.91 -9.53
C TRP A 178 6.18 -9.58 -10.40
N LYS A 179 7.35 -8.96 -10.41
CA LYS A 179 8.51 -9.45 -11.12
C LYS A 179 9.09 -10.69 -10.44
N GLY A 180 9.51 -11.68 -11.23
CA GLY A 180 10.02 -12.96 -10.75
C GLY A 180 8.95 -14.04 -10.66
N HIS A 181 9.41 -15.26 -10.37
CA HIS A 181 8.57 -16.47 -10.36
C HIS A 181 8.27 -17.01 -8.97
N ASN A 182 8.98 -16.50 -7.96
CA ASN A 182 8.83 -16.86 -6.55
C ASN A 182 7.94 -15.84 -5.85
N LEU A 183 7.53 -16.15 -4.61
CA LEU A 183 6.79 -15.21 -3.77
C LEU A 183 7.66 -13.99 -3.47
N ALA A 184 7.16 -12.81 -3.83
CA ALA A 184 7.86 -11.55 -3.57
C ALA A 184 8.18 -11.35 -2.09
N PHE A 185 7.31 -11.82 -1.19
CA PHE A 185 7.44 -11.66 0.26
C PHE A 185 8.63 -12.39 0.87
N GLU A 186 9.07 -13.50 0.26
CA GLU A 186 10.22 -14.27 0.75
C GLU A 186 11.55 -13.57 0.48
N LEU A 187 11.56 -12.58 -0.43
CA LEU A 187 12.76 -11.87 -0.85
C LEU A 187 13.25 -10.83 0.18
N SER A 188 12.39 -10.40 1.09
CA SER A 188 12.75 -9.46 2.15
C SER A 188 12.05 -9.83 3.46
N PRO A 189 12.77 -9.93 4.59
CA PRO A 189 12.16 -10.15 5.90
C PRO A 189 11.10 -9.09 6.26
N ASP A 190 11.27 -7.86 5.77
CA ASP A 190 10.34 -6.75 6.02
C ASP A 190 8.93 -6.98 5.44
N TRP A 191 8.81 -7.86 4.45
CA TRP A 191 7.54 -8.13 3.74
C TRP A 191 6.84 -9.39 4.25
N GLN A 192 7.45 -10.10 5.20
CA GLN A 192 6.96 -11.38 5.72
C GLN A 192 5.90 -11.25 6.82
N VAL A 193 5.50 -10.03 7.17
CA VAL A 193 4.64 -9.78 8.33
C VAL A 193 3.22 -10.31 8.15
N ASP A 194 2.60 -10.10 6.97
CA ASP A 194 1.18 -10.42 6.75
C ASP A 194 0.94 -11.53 5.75
N TYR A 195 1.93 -11.86 4.92
CA TYR A 195 1.71 -12.78 3.80
C TYR A 195 1.30 -14.18 4.26
N GLU A 196 1.69 -14.62 5.46
CA GLU A 196 1.31 -15.92 6.02
C GLU A 196 -0.20 -16.04 6.29
N SER A 197 -0.88 -14.93 6.54
CA SER A 197 -2.33 -14.87 6.75
C SER A 197 -3.12 -15.05 5.44
N TYR A 198 -2.42 -15.08 4.29
CA TYR A 198 -3.00 -15.31 2.98
C TYR A 198 -2.49 -16.62 2.38
N THR A 199 -3.37 -17.28 1.64
CA THR A 199 -3.01 -18.39 0.74
C THR A 199 -2.63 -17.80 -0.60
N TRP A 200 -1.47 -18.18 -1.11
CA TRP A 200 -0.93 -17.70 -2.37
C TRP A 200 -0.93 -18.82 -3.40
N THR A 201 -1.63 -18.61 -4.51
CA THR A 201 -1.70 -19.57 -5.61
C THR A 201 -1.16 -18.92 -6.87
N LYS A 202 -0.09 -19.47 -7.43
CA LYS A 202 0.43 -19.02 -8.72
C LYS A 202 -0.55 -19.38 -9.82
N LEU A 203 -0.92 -18.41 -10.63
CA LEU A 203 -1.83 -18.59 -11.76
C LEU A 203 -1.03 -18.71 -13.07
N ASP A 204 -1.57 -19.47 -14.03
CA ASP A 204 -0.99 -19.58 -15.37
C ASP A 204 -1.54 -18.47 -16.28
N PRO A 205 -0.70 -17.52 -16.74
CA PRO A 205 -1.13 -16.42 -17.61
C PRO A 205 -1.73 -16.88 -18.95
N LYS A 206 -1.48 -18.12 -19.39
CA LYS A 206 -2.03 -18.65 -20.65
C LYS A 206 -3.44 -19.23 -20.47
N SER A 207 -3.86 -19.53 -19.25
CA SER A 207 -5.17 -20.12 -18.97
C SER A 207 -6.30 -19.10 -19.16
N GLU A 208 -7.36 -19.50 -19.86
CA GLU A 208 -8.57 -18.67 -20.01
C GLU A 208 -9.23 -18.37 -18.66
N ALA A 209 -9.16 -19.30 -17.71
CA ALA A 209 -9.66 -19.11 -16.36
C ALA A 209 -8.91 -17.99 -15.64
N THR A 210 -7.58 -17.94 -15.78
CA THR A 210 -6.75 -16.87 -15.20
C THR A 210 -7.02 -15.53 -15.88
N LYS A 211 -7.19 -15.51 -17.21
CA LYS A 211 -7.57 -14.28 -17.92
C LYS A 211 -8.91 -13.73 -17.43
N LYS A 212 -9.89 -14.61 -17.21
CA LYS A 212 -11.18 -14.26 -16.66
C LYS A 212 -11.05 -13.73 -15.22
N GLU A 213 -10.36 -14.45 -14.33
CA GLU A 213 -10.16 -14.01 -12.95
C GLU A 213 -9.46 -12.64 -12.91
N VAL A 214 -8.34 -12.47 -13.63
CA VAL A 214 -7.62 -11.18 -13.69
C VAL A 214 -8.54 -10.07 -14.18
N HIS A 215 -9.35 -10.33 -15.21
CA HIS A 215 -10.31 -9.36 -15.73
C HIS A 215 -11.34 -8.96 -14.66
N GLU A 216 -11.96 -9.93 -13.99
CA GLU A 216 -12.96 -9.69 -12.95
C GLU A 216 -12.38 -8.92 -11.75
N TYR A 217 -11.19 -9.31 -11.27
CA TYR A 217 -10.51 -8.61 -10.17
C TYR A 217 -9.98 -7.24 -10.57
N PHE A 218 -9.60 -7.02 -11.82
CA PHE A 218 -9.13 -5.71 -12.29
C PHE A 218 -10.30 -4.76 -12.54
N MET A 219 -11.45 -5.27 -12.97
CA MET A 219 -12.66 -4.46 -13.12
C MET A 219 -13.45 -4.27 -11.81
N TRP A 220 -13.21 -5.11 -10.81
CA TRP A 220 -14.07 -5.25 -9.62
C TRP A 220 -15.52 -5.68 -9.95
N GLU A 221 -15.74 -6.15 -11.17
CA GLU A 221 -17.01 -6.57 -11.71
C GLU A 221 -16.86 -7.96 -12.29
N GLY A 222 -17.63 -8.93 -11.79
CA GLY A 222 -17.47 -10.33 -12.15
C GLY A 222 -18.28 -11.27 -11.26
N ASP A 223 -18.23 -12.55 -11.60
CA ASP A 223 -18.81 -13.60 -10.77
C ASP A 223 -17.72 -14.17 -9.85
N PHE A 224 -17.64 -13.60 -8.64
CA PHE A 224 -16.66 -14.00 -7.61
C PHE A 224 -17.10 -15.28 -6.86
N GLY A 225 -17.70 -16.23 -7.57
CA GLY A 225 -18.27 -17.45 -6.99
C GLY A 225 -19.46 -17.17 -6.09
N GLY A 226 -20.34 -16.25 -6.51
CA GLY A 226 -21.53 -15.85 -5.72
C GLY A 226 -21.25 -14.92 -4.53
N LYS A 227 -20.01 -14.48 -4.32
CA LYS A 227 -19.66 -13.52 -3.28
C LYS A 227 -19.96 -12.09 -3.75
N LYS A 228 -20.72 -11.33 -2.96
CA LYS A 228 -21.07 -9.94 -3.30
C LYS A 228 -19.86 -9.03 -3.14
N PHE A 229 -19.45 -8.35 -4.22
CA PHE A 229 -18.42 -7.31 -4.14
C PHE A 229 -18.84 -6.19 -3.17
N ASN A 230 -17.92 -5.77 -2.31
CA ASN A 230 -18.15 -4.68 -1.36
C ASN A 230 -17.20 -3.52 -1.63
N GLN A 231 -15.88 -3.76 -1.56
CA GLN A 231 -14.86 -2.72 -1.76
C GLN A 231 -13.62 -3.28 -2.46
N GLY A 232 -13.03 -2.47 -3.34
CA GLY A 232 -11.78 -2.75 -4.02
C GLY A 232 -10.65 -1.83 -3.55
N LYS A 233 -9.43 -2.35 -3.51
CA LYS A 233 -8.21 -1.61 -3.16
C LYS A 233 -7.10 -1.99 -4.14
N ILE A 234 -6.58 -1.00 -4.85
CA ILE A 234 -5.43 -1.19 -5.75
C ILE A 234 -4.12 -0.89 -5.01
N PHE A 235 -3.17 -1.80 -5.14
CA PHE A 235 -1.77 -1.59 -4.80
C PHE A 235 -1.02 -1.12 -6.04
N LYS A 236 -0.57 0.13 -6.04
CA LYS A 236 0.20 0.73 -7.13
C LYS A 236 1.22 1.73 -6.62
#